data_AF-A0A7K4HIG3-F1
#
_entry.id   AF-A0A7K4HIG3-F1
#
_cell.length_a   1.000
_cell.length_b   1.000
_cell.length_c   1.000
_cell.angle_alpha   90.00
_cell.angle_beta   90.00
_cell.angle_gamma   90.00
#
_symmetry.space_group_name_H-M   'P 1'
#
loop_
_entity.id
_entity.type
_entity.pdbx_description
1 polymer ?
#
loop_
_entity_poly.entity_id
_entity_poly.type
_entity_poly.pdbx_seq_one_letter_code
_entity_poly.pdbx_strand_id
1 'polypeptide(L)'
;MEEYKRFTVSLPKDLYEKFEAFRNRIGISRSDSIRKAMYSLMVSEENLPFASGNVVGCIPIIIMHEHFTGKQEKEVSHEHSQNINHDDEHHTHEYDSGSIYASVQQTDEIRKNDIQHHFYDVITSTMHVHLEFEKCLEIIAVSGPYNRVKKLKEGLQKLKSIISIDLFIIDKEFTSQPDE
;
A
#
# COMPACT_ATOMS: atom_id res chain seq x y z
N MET A 1 3.01 6.33 36.01
CA MET A 1 3.08 7.80 35.85
C MET A 1 4.22 8.06 34.88
N GLU A 2 3.91 8.45 33.64
CA GLU A 2 4.93 8.73 32.62
C GLU A 2 5.76 9.97 32.99
N GLU A 3 7.07 9.89 32.80
CA GLU A 3 8.00 10.97 33.06
C GLU A 3 8.17 11.86 31.80
N TYR A 4 7.45 12.98 31.75
CA TYR A 4 7.58 13.94 30.65
C TYR A 4 8.74 14.91 30.87
N LYS A 5 9.69 14.95 29.94
CA LYS A 5 10.73 16.00 29.91
C LYS A 5 10.26 17.22 29.13
N ARG A 6 10.27 18.38 29.79
CA ARG A 6 9.95 19.67 29.16
C ARG A 6 11.24 20.31 28.62
N PHE A 7 11.18 20.79 27.40
CA PHE A 7 12.27 21.52 26.77
C PHE A 7 11.72 22.71 26.00
N THR A 8 12.58 23.72 25.78
CA THR A 8 12.23 24.94 25.05
C THR A 8 12.97 24.95 23.71
N VAL A 9 12.27 25.35 22.65
CA VAL A 9 12.82 25.46 21.28
C VAL A 9 12.73 26.90 20.82
N SER A 10 13.80 27.41 20.22
CA SER A 10 13.82 28.71 19.54
C SER A 10 13.52 28.52 18.06
N LEU A 11 12.57 29.30 17.53
CA LEU A 11 12.13 29.23 16.13
C LEU A 11 12.15 30.64 15.51
N PRO A 12 12.49 30.79 14.23
CA PRO A 12 12.28 32.04 13.50
C PRO A 12 10.80 32.46 13.54
N LYS A 13 10.53 33.77 13.68
CA LYS A 13 9.16 34.30 13.84
C LYS A 13 8.22 33.87 12.70
N ASP A 14 8.68 33.96 11.46
CA ASP A 14 7.91 33.55 10.28
C ASP A 14 7.57 32.05 10.28
N LEU A 15 8.51 31.20 10.70
CA LEU A 15 8.27 29.76 10.80
C LEU A 15 7.25 29.44 11.90
N TYR A 16 7.35 30.12 13.05
CA TYR A 16 6.39 29.97 14.15
C TYR A 16 4.97 30.34 13.71
N GLU A 17 4.80 31.47 13.03
CA GLU A 17 3.49 31.93 12.54
C GLU A 17 2.89 30.95 11.51
N LYS A 18 3.70 30.48 10.56
CA LYS A 18 3.29 29.45 9.58
C LYS A 18 2.90 28.13 10.26
N PHE A 19 3.67 27.71 11.26
CA PHE A 19 3.40 26.48 11.99
C PHE A 19 2.12 26.57 12.83
N GLU A 20 1.88 27.68 13.54
CA GLU A 20 0.65 27.87 14.31
C GLU A 20 -0.59 27.94 13.42
N ALA A 21 -0.50 28.60 12.26
CA ALA A 21 -1.59 28.62 11.27
C ALA A 21 -1.89 27.21 10.74
N PHE A 22 -0.85 26.45 10.38
CA PHE A 22 -0.98 25.05 9.93
C PHE A 22 -1.61 24.17 11.02
N ARG A 23 -1.08 24.24 12.24
CA ARG A 23 -1.53 23.46 13.40
C ARG A 23 -3.01 23.74 13.74
N ASN A 24 -3.41 25.00 13.75
CA ASN A 24 -4.80 25.40 14.01
C ASN A 24 -5.75 24.90 12.92
N ARG A 25 -5.32 24.92 11.65
CA ARG A 25 -6.12 24.41 10.52
C ARG A 25 -6.42 22.92 10.64
N ILE A 26 -5.47 22.13 11.14
CA ILE A 26 -5.64 20.67 11.33
C ILE A 26 -6.13 20.28 12.72
N GLY A 27 -6.34 21.24 13.63
CA GLY A 27 -7.00 21.02 14.92
C GLY A 27 -6.20 20.26 15.98
N ILE A 28 -4.86 20.21 15.88
CA ILE A 28 -4.02 19.45 16.83
C ILE A 28 -3.32 20.35 17.87
N SER A 29 -2.95 19.80 19.03
CA SER A 29 -2.23 20.55 20.07
C SER A 29 -0.77 20.84 19.68
N ARG A 30 -0.15 21.88 20.26
CA ARG A 30 1.25 22.23 19.96
C ARG A 30 2.22 21.12 20.38
N SER A 31 2.00 20.51 21.54
CA SER A 31 2.83 19.39 21.99
C SER A 31 2.68 18.19 21.07
N ASP A 32 1.46 17.90 20.62
CA ASP A 32 1.21 16.78 19.70
C ASP A 32 1.80 17.03 18.31
N SER A 33 1.66 18.24 17.76
CA SER A 33 2.24 18.59 16.46
C SER A 33 3.77 18.54 16.48
N ILE A 34 4.40 19.06 17.54
CA ILE A 34 5.86 18.99 17.70
C ILE A 34 6.31 17.54 17.86
N ARG A 35 5.62 16.75 18.68
CA ARG A 35 5.93 15.33 18.87
C ARG A 35 5.82 14.55 17.55
N LYS A 36 4.74 14.75 16.79
CA LYS A 36 4.55 14.13 15.46
C LYS A 36 5.63 14.58 14.47
N ALA A 37 6.00 15.86 14.48
CA ALA A 37 7.08 16.36 13.64
C ALA A 37 8.44 15.75 14.02
N MET A 38 8.73 15.60 15.33
CA MET A 38 9.95 14.94 15.81
C MET A 38 9.97 13.47 15.39
N TYR A 39 8.87 12.73 15.57
CA TYR A 39 8.79 11.34 15.09
C TYR A 39 8.96 11.25 13.58
N SER A 40 8.29 12.12 12.81
CA SER A 40 8.40 12.14 11.35
C SER A 40 9.84 12.44 10.90
N LEU A 41 10.51 13.39 11.57
CA LEU A 41 11.88 13.77 11.27
C LEU A 41 12.86 12.65 11.64
N MET A 42 12.69 12.03 12.81
CA MET A 42 13.50 10.90 13.25
C MET A 42 13.36 9.70 12.33
N VAL A 43 12.16 9.44 11.82
CA VAL A 43 11.91 8.39 10.81
C VAL A 43 12.54 8.76 9.45
N SER A 44 12.58 10.05 9.09
CA SER A 44 13.13 10.50 7.81
C SER A 44 14.66 10.65 7.77
N GLU A 45 15.31 10.98 8.89
CA GLU A 45 16.73 11.37 8.94
C GLU A 45 17.72 10.21 9.18
N GLU A 46 17.38 9.16 9.93
CA GLU A 46 18.25 8.00 10.14
C GLU A 46 17.39 6.73 10.27
N ASN A 47 17.77 5.57 9.71
CA ASN A 47 18.73 4.65 10.32
C ASN A 47 18.62 4.50 11.85
N LEU A 48 17.46 4.82 12.42
CA LEU A 48 17.14 4.43 13.78
C LEU A 48 17.30 2.92 13.87
N PRO A 49 18.17 2.40 14.74
CA PRO A 49 18.03 1.04 15.18
C PRO A 49 16.67 1.02 15.87
N PHE A 50 15.67 0.39 15.24
CA PHE A 50 14.49 -0.07 15.95
C PHE A 50 15.00 -0.72 17.23
N ALA A 51 14.59 -0.20 18.39
CA ALA A 51 15.20 -0.56 19.66
C ALA A 51 15.04 -2.06 19.92
N SER A 52 13.95 -2.65 19.40
CA SER A 52 13.67 -4.08 19.41
C SER A 52 14.10 -4.82 18.13
N GLY A 53 14.48 -4.10 17.07
CA GLY A 53 14.66 -4.65 15.72
C GLY A 53 13.35 -5.07 15.02
N ASN A 54 12.23 -5.14 15.74
CA ASN A 54 10.92 -5.56 15.26
C ASN A 54 9.98 -4.38 15.06
N VAL A 55 9.20 -4.45 13.99
CA VAL A 55 8.30 -3.38 13.57
C VAL A 55 6.90 -3.91 13.32
N VAL A 56 5.93 -3.00 13.41
CA VAL A 56 4.56 -3.21 12.93
C VAL A 56 4.19 -2.09 11.99
N GLY A 57 3.36 -2.37 10.98
CA GLY A 57 2.99 -1.36 10.01
C GLY A 57 2.33 -1.92 8.76
N CYS A 58 2.45 -1.18 7.65
CA CYS A 58 1.96 -1.62 6.35
C CYS A 58 2.80 -1.11 5.17
N ILE A 59 2.67 -1.83 4.05
CA ILE A 59 3.21 -1.48 2.73
C ILE A 59 2.00 -1.25 1.81
N PRO A 60 1.58 0.00 1.57
CA PRO A 60 0.61 0.31 0.53
C PRO A 60 1.29 0.37 -0.83
N ILE A 61 0.61 -0.19 -1.83
CA ILE A 61 1.09 -0.33 -3.20
C ILE A 61 -0.04 0.02 -4.15
N ILE A 62 0.20 0.90 -5.10
CA ILE A 62 -0.69 1.10 -6.25
C ILE A 62 -0.11 0.30 -7.41
N ILE A 63 -0.90 -0.64 -7.94
CA ILE A 63 -0.48 -1.61 -8.95
C ILE A 63 -1.38 -1.47 -10.16
N MET A 64 -0.80 -1.64 -11.35
CA MET A 64 -1.54 -1.81 -12.59
C MET A 64 -1.75 -3.29 -12.89
N HIS A 65 -3.00 -3.71 -13.13
CA HIS A 65 -3.33 -5.09 -13.51
C HIS A 65 -4.20 -5.12 -14.78
N GLU A 66 -4.07 -6.16 -15.58
CA GLU A 66 -4.93 -6.39 -16.75
C GLU A 66 -6.03 -7.37 -16.37
N HIS A 67 -7.29 -7.01 -16.64
CA HIS A 67 -8.36 -7.98 -16.59
C HIS A 67 -8.28 -8.91 -17.81
N PHE A 68 -8.49 -10.20 -17.55
CA PHE A 68 -8.70 -11.17 -18.61
C PHE A 68 -10.01 -10.84 -19.35
N THR A 69 -9.90 -10.06 -20.42
CA THR A 69 -10.95 -9.97 -21.43
C THR A 69 -10.61 -11.05 -22.45
N GLY A 70 -11.42 -12.11 -22.48
CA GLY A 70 -11.26 -13.16 -23.49
C GLY A 70 -11.40 -12.53 -24.88
N LYS A 71 -10.27 -12.20 -25.54
CA LYS A 71 -10.28 -11.71 -26.91
C LYS A 71 -10.69 -12.86 -27.83
N GLN A 72 -12.00 -12.94 -28.13
CA GLN A 72 -12.42 -13.42 -29.44
C GLN A 72 -12.05 -12.35 -30.47
N GLU A 73 -10.86 -12.41 -31.03
CA GLU A 73 -10.68 -12.04 -32.44
C GLU A 73 -11.14 -13.25 -33.27
N LYS A 74 -12.46 -13.50 -33.30
CA LYS A 74 -13.05 -14.29 -34.38
C LYS A 74 -13.35 -13.29 -35.50
N GLU A 75 -12.53 -13.31 -36.54
CA GLU A 75 -12.98 -12.93 -37.89
C GLU A 75 -14.20 -13.80 -38.22
N VAL A 76 -15.41 -13.32 -37.92
CA VAL A 76 -16.64 -13.97 -38.37
C VAL A 76 -16.97 -13.40 -39.74
N SER A 77 -16.45 -14.06 -40.77
CA SER A 77 -17.17 -14.10 -42.04
C SER A 77 -18.42 -14.96 -41.85
N HIS A 78 -19.51 -14.47 -42.45
CA HIS A 78 -20.81 -15.11 -42.71
C HIS A 78 -22.03 -14.49 -42.01
N GLU A 79 -22.91 -14.01 -42.90
CA GLU A 79 -24.25 -13.49 -42.70
C GLU A 79 -25.18 -14.51 -42.01
N HIS A 80 -26.03 -14.03 -41.11
CA HIS A 80 -27.48 -14.29 -41.21
C HIS A 80 -28.29 -13.31 -40.36
N SER A 81 -29.43 -12.91 -40.93
CA SER A 81 -30.49 -12.13 -40.32
C SER A 81 -31.19 -12.90 -39.20
N GLN A 82 -31.62 -12.19 -38.14
CA GLN A 82 -33.01 -12.19 -37.65
C GLN A 82 -33.16 -11.32 -36.39
N ASN A 83 -34.21 -10.49 -36.40
CA ASN A 83 -34.75 -9.77 -35.24
C ASN A 83 -35.27 -10.75 -34.19
N ILE A 84 -34.80 -10.63 -32.93
CA ILE A 84 -35.56 -10.98 -31.73
C ILE A 84 -35.13 -10.03 -30.59
N ASN A 85 -36.09 -9.28 -30.04
CA ASN A 85 -35.96 -8.62 -28.74
C ASN A 85 -36.20 -9.67 -27.64
N HIS A 86 -35.34 -9.75 -26.61
CA HIS A 86 -35.77 -10.16 -25.27
C HIS A 86 -34.74 -9.76 -24.21
N ASP A 87 -35.26 -9.13 -23.16
CA ASP A 87 -34.61 -8.80 -21.90
C ASP A 87 -34.01 -10.03 -21.18
N ASP A 88 -33.09 -9.76 -20.23
CA ASP A 88 -32.35 -10.68 -19.33
C ASP A 88 -31.04 -11.30 -19.87
N GLU A 89 -29.98 -10.49 -20.00
CA GLU A 89 -28.62 -11.01 -20.19
C GLU A 89 -27.95 -11.38 -18.86
N HIS A 90 -28.14 -12.64 -18.45
CA HIS A 90 -27.17 -13.31 -17.58
C HIS A 90 -25.87 -13.55 -18.37
N HIS A 91 -24.82 -12.77 -18.11
CA HIS A 91 -23.49 -13.04 -18.67
C HIS A 91 -22.93 -14.34 -18.07
N THR A 92 -23.11 -15.45 -18.80
CA THR A 92 -22.36 -16.68 -18.57
C THR A 92 -21.07 -16.59 -19.36
N HIS A 93 -19.95 -16.34 -18.67
CA HIS A 93 -18.64 -16.43 -19.32
C HIS A 93 -18.27 -17.91 -19.48
N GLU A 94 -18.21 -18.37 -20.72
CA GLU A 94 -17.69 -19.69 -21.08
C GLU A 94 -16.18 -19.72 -20.82
N TYR A 95 -15.76 -20.54 -19.85
CA TYR A 95 -14.34 -20.71 -19.50
C TYR A 95 -13.65 -21.63 -20.52
N ASP A 96 -12.71 -21.08 -21.30
CA ASP A 96 -11.88 -21.84 -22.24
C ASP A 96 -10.53 -22.21 -21.60
N SER A 97 -10.17 -23.49 -21.65
CA SER A 97 -8.99 -24.08 -20.96
C SER A 97 -7.72 -24.09 -21.80
N GLY A 98 -7.61 -23.21 -22.81
CA GLY A 98 -6.45 -23.11 -23.68
C GLY A 98 -5.18 -22.61 -22.96
N SER A 99 -4.00 -23.06 -23.40
CA SER A 99 -2.72 -22.52 -22.93
C SER A 99 -2.47 -21.13 -23.54
N ILE A 100 -2.34 -20.10 -22.71
CA ILE A 100 -2.07 -18.72 -23.16
C ILE A 100 -0.73 -18.24 -22.57
N TYR A 101 0.00 -17.43 -23.34
CA TYR A 101 1.23 -16.78 -22.88
C TYR A 101 0.90 -15.66 -21.87
N ALA A 102 1.57 -15.67 -20.72
CA ALA A 102 1.39 -14.64 -19.71
C ALA A 102 1.97 -13.29 -20.18
N SER A 103 1.18 -12.22 -20.08
CA SER A 103 1.65 -10.84 -20.27
C SER A 103 2.67 -10.46 -19.18
N VAL A 104 3.36 -9.33 -19.37
CA VAL A 104 4.32 -8.83 -18.37
C VAL A 104 3.61 -8.53 -17.04
N GLN A 105 2.40 -7.97 -17.06
CA GLN A 105 1.61 -7.73 -15.86
C GLN A 105 1.22 -9.05 -15.18
N GLN A 106 0.79 -10.06 -15.93
CA GLN A 106 0.46 -11.39 -15.40
C GLN A 106 1.69 -12.09 -14.79
N THR A 107 2.87 -11.91 -15.38
CA THR A 107 4.13 -12.41 -14.83
C THR A 107 4.47 -11.72 -13.51
N ASP A 108 4.24 -10.41 -13.42
CA ASP A 108 4.48 -9.65 -12.20
C ASP A 108 3.48 -10.00 -11.09
N GLU A 109 2.23 -10.35 -11.41
CA GLU A 109 1.27 -10.89 -10.43
C GLU A 109 1.75 -12.22 -9.83
N ILE A 110 2.20 -13.16 -10.66
CA ILE A 110 2.76 -14.43 -10.20
C ILE A 110 3.99 -14.19 -9.32
N ARG A 111 4.91 -13.32 -9.76
CA ARG A 111 6.10 -12.95 -8.98
C ARG A 111 5.75 -12.25 -7.68
N LYS A 112 4.74 -11.37 -7.68
CA LYS A 112 4.26 -10.71 -6.47
C LYS A 112 3.78 -11.74 -5.44
N ASN A 113 3.00 -12.71 -5.88
CA ASN A 113 2.54 -13.80 -5.02
C ASN A 113 3.72 -14.61 -4.46
N ASP A 114 4.68 -14.99 -5.31
CA ASP A 114 5.88 -15.72 -4.90
C ASP A 114 6.72 -14.94 -3.88
N ILE A 115 6.92 -13.64 -4.11
CA ILE A 115 7.57 -12.73 -3.16
C ILE A 115 6.79 -12.73 -1.84
N GLN A 116 5.49 -12.45 -1.86
CA GLN A 116 4.70 -12.40 -0.62
C GLN A 116 4.73 -13.73 0.13
N HIS A 117 4.64 -14.86 -0.57
CA HIS A 117 4.74 -16.19 0.04
C HIS A 117 6.12 -16.44 0.67
N HIS A 118 7.21 -15.96 0.06
CA HIS A 118 8.55 -16.06 0.65
C HIS A 118 8.70 -15.23 1.93
N PHE A 119 7.89 -14.20 2.13
CA PHE A 119 7.91 -13.30 3.29
C PHE A 119 6.67 -13.47 4.19
N TYR A 120 5.97 -14.61 4.12
CA TYR A 120 4.78 -14.88 4.91
C TYR A 120 5.02 -14.73 6.43
N ASP A 121 6.27 -14.92 6.88
CA ASP A 121 6.69 -14.79 8.27
C ASP A 121 6.52 -13.37 8.83
N VAL A 122 6.52 -12.36 7.96
CA VAL A 122 6.35 -10.96 8.35
C VAL A 122 5.07 -10.32 7.83
N ILE A 123 4.31 -11.01 6.96
CA ILE A 123 3.02 -10.53 6.45
C ILE A 123 1.90 -11.03 7.35
N THR A 124 1.16 -10.10 7.95
CA THR A 124 -0.01 -10.42 8.79
C THR A 124 -1.26 -10.58 7.95
N SER A 125 -1.46 -9.70 6.97
CA SER A 125 -2.58 -9.77 6.03
C SER A 125 -2.31 -8.91 4.80
N THR A 126 -3.04 -9.20 3.73
CA THR A 126 -3.02 -8.42 2.50
C THR A 126 -4.45 -8.06 2.14
N MET A 127 -4.71 -6.78 1.87
CA MET A 127 -5.99 -6.29 1.37
C MET A 127 -5.78 -5.74 -0.03
N HIS A 128 -6.65 -6.13 -0.96
CA HIS A 128 -6.60 -5.68 -2.36
C HIS A 128 -7.94 -5.02 -2.71
N VAL A 129 -7.88 -3.80 -3.25
CA VAL A 129 -9.04 -2.99 -3.60
C VAL A 129 -8.87 -2.50 -5.04
N HIS A 130 -9.85 -2.80 -5.90
CA HIS A 130 -9.91 -2.23 -7.25
C HIS A 130 -10.27 -0.74 -7.15
N LEU A 131 -9.39 0.14 -7.61
CA LEU A 131 -9.62 1.60 -7.66
C LEU A 131 -10.28 2.00 -8.98
N GLU A 132 -9.79 1.41 -10.08
CA GLU A 132 -10.27 1.58 -11.45
C GLU A 132 -10.16 0.23 -12.16
N PHE A 133 -10.57 0.17 -13.44
CA PHE A 133 -10.49 -1.05 -14.24
C PHE A 133 -9.08 -1.66 -14.24
N GLU A 134 -8.02 -0.87 -14.42
CA GLU A 134 -6.65 -1.39 -14.51
C GLU A 134 -5.78 -1.07 -13.29
N LYS A 135 -6.35 -0.47 -12.23
CA LYS A 135 -5.57 -0.02 -11.07
C LYS A 135 -6.12 -0.59 -9.77
N CYS A 136 -5.22 -1.10 -8.96
CA CYS A 136 -5.54 -1.59 -7.62
C CYS A 136 -4.68 -0.93 -6.55
N LEU A 137 -5.29 -0.77 -5.38
CA LEU A 137 -4.59 -0.52 -4.14
C LEU A 137 -4.44 -1.84 -3.40
N GLU A 138 -3.20 -2.20 -3.11
CA GLU A 138 -2.88 -3.31 -2.22
C GLU A 138 -2.23 -2.78 -0.95
N ILE A 139 -2.72 -3.20 0.21
CA ILE A 139 -2.15 -2.86 1.51
C ILE A 139 -1.73 -4.15 2.18
N ILE A 140 -0.42 -4.31 2.41
CA ILE A 140 0.16 -5.45 3.09
C ILE A 140 0.47 -5.06 4.53
N ALA A 141 -0.28 -5.57 5.50
CA ALA A 141 0.01 -5.40 6.91
C ALA A 141 1.20 -6.29 7.31
N VAL A 142 2.16 -5.72 8.04
CA VAL A 142 3.41 -6.41 8.39
C VAL A 142 3.71 -6.34 9.89
N SER A 143 4.27 -7.42 10.43
CA SER A 143 4.84 -7.49 11.77
C SER A 143 6.07 -8.38 11.77
N GLY A 144 7.23 -7.85 12.15
CA GLY A 144 8.46 -8.65 12.21
C GLY A 144 9.73 -7.82 12.11
N PRO A 145 10.89 -8.45 11.85
CA PRO A 145 12.17 -7.74 11.83
C PRO A 145 12.22 -6.67 10.74
N TYR A 146 12.69 -5.46 11.07
CA TYR A 146 12.77 -4.34 10.13
C TYR A 146 13.48 -4.71 8.82
N ASN A 147 14.65 -5.35 8.93
CA ASN A 147 15.42 -5.76 7.75
C ASN A 147 14.67 -6.74 6.84
N ARG A 148 13.78 -7.56 7.42
CA ARG A 148 12.96 -8.53 6.68
C ARG A 148 11.81 -7.82 5.97
N VAL A 149 11.12 -6.91 6.67
CA VAL A 149 10.07 -6.03 6.10
C VAL A 149 10.64 -5.13 4.99
N LYS A 150 11.82 -4.55 5.19
CA LYS A 150 12.52 -3.73 4.19
C LYS A 150 12.82 -4.54 2.93
N LYS A 151 13.33 -5.77 3.07
CA LYS A 151 13.58 -6.67 1.94
C LYS A 151 12.30 -7.05 1.18
N LEU A 152 11.18 -7.23 1.88
CA LEU A 152 9.88 -7.44 1.23
C LEU A 152 9.53 -6.24 0.34
N LYS A 153 9.59 -5.03 0.90
CA LYS A 153 9.33 -3.79 0.16
C LYS A 153 10.26 -3.62 -1.05
N GLU A 154 11.56 -3.88 -0.88
CA GLU A 154 12.54 -3.83 -1.98
C GLU A 154 12.30 -4.90 -3.06
N GLY A 155 11.81 -6.08 -2.68
CA GLY A 155 11.42 -7.15 -3.61
C GLY A 155 10.22 -6.74 -4.45
N LEU A 156 9.17 -6.25 -3.78
CA LEU A 156 7.96 -5.77 -4.44
C LEU A 156 8.26 -4.60 -5.36
N GLN A 157 9.03 -3.60 -4.90
CA GLN A 157 9.38 -2.39 -5.67
C GLN A 157 10.06 -2.65 -7.03
N LYS A 158 10.59 -3.86 -7.27
CA LYS A 158 11.21 -4.24 -8.56
C LYS A 158 10.20 -4.69 -9.62
N LEU A 159 8.95 -4.95 -9.24
CA LEU A 159 7.90 -5.32 -10.17
C LEU A 159 7.57 -4.12 -11.06
N LYS A 160 7.44 -4.36 -12.37
CA LYS A 160 7.15 -3.31 -13.37
C LYS A 160 5.70 -2.81 -13.27
N SER A 161 4.79 -3.63 -12.75
CA SER A 161 3.39 -3.28 -12.55
C SER A 161 3.15 -2.28 -11.39
N ILE A 162 4.15 -2.03 -10.53
CA ILE A 162 4.01 -1.08 -9.42
C ILE A 162 4.12 0.36 -9.92
N ILE A 163 3.07 1.13 -9.67
CA ILE A 163 3.02 2.58 -9.92
C ILE A 163 3.58 3.35 -8.72
N SER A 164 3.19 2.95 -7.51
CA SER A 164 3.61 3.61 -6.27
C SER A 164 3.74 2.59 -5.14
N ILE A 165 4.72 2.78 -4.26
CA ILE A 165 4.95 1.96 -3.07
C ILE A 165 5.56 2.79 -1.94
N ASP A 166 4.97 2.72 -0.75
CA ASP A 166 5.47 3.34 0.47
C ASP A 166 5.65 2.31 1.59
N LEU A 167 6.26 2.73 2.69
CA LEU A 167 6.45 1.91 3.89
C LEU A 167 6.12 2.74 5.12
N PHE A 168 5.07 2.34 5.84
CA PHE A 168 4.64 2.97 7.08
C PHE A 168 4.86 1.99 8.22
N ILE A 169 5.83 2.26 9.09
CA ILE A 169 6.21 1.36 10.19
C ILE A 169 6.48 2.13 11.47
N ILE A 170 6.23 1.46 12.59
CA ILE A 170 6.61 1.90 13.95
C ILE A 170 7.31 0.74 14.66
N ASP A 171 8.06 1.03 15.72
CA ASP A 171 8.62 -0.02 16.59
C ASP A 171 7.45 -0.80 17.23
N LYS A 172 7.57 -2.12 17.28
CA LYS A 172 6.54 -2.97 17.90
C LYS A 172 6.39 -2.67 19.40
N GLU A 173 7.46 -2.26 20.04
CA GLU A 173 7.47 -1.86 21.46
C GLU A 173 7.08 -0.39 21.65
N PHE A 174 6.66 0.30 20.58
CA PHE A 174 6.14 1.66 20.66
C PHE A 174 4.73 1.65 21.26
N THR A 175 4.63 1.78 22.58
CA THR A 175 3.36 1.99 23.27
C THR A 175 2.92 3.44 23.13
N SER A 176 2.01 3.72 22.21
CA SER A 176 1.05 4.82 22.37
C SER A 176 -0.17 4.25 23.09
N GLN A 177 -0.21 4.29 24.43
CA GLN A 177 -1.43 3.91 25.13
C GLN A 177 -2.55 4.92 24.82
N PRO A 178 -3.80 4.48 24.62
CA PRO A 178 -4.95 5.37 24.52
C PRO A 178 -5.27 5.94 25.90
N ASP A 179 -5.53 7.24 25.93
CA ASP A 179 -5.99 7.97 27.11
C ASP A 179 -7.30 7.36 27.66
N GLU A 180 -7.29 6.94 28.93
CA GLU A 180 -8.44 6.93 29.85
C GLU A 180 -8.13 7.85 31.04
#